data_AF-A0A9R1JKU0-F1
#
_entry.id   AF-A0A9R1JKU0-F1
#
_cell.length_a   1.000
_cell.length_b   1.000
_cell.length_c   1.000
_cell.angle_alpha   90.00
_cell.angle_beta   90.00
_cell.angle_gamma   90.00
#
_symmetry.space_group_name_H-M   'P 1'
#
loop_
_entity.id
_entity.type
_entity.pdbx_description
1 polymer ?
#
loop_
_entity_poly.entity_id
_entity_poly.type
_entity_poly.pdbx_seq_one_letter_code
_entity_poly.pdbx_strand_id
1 'polypeptide(L)'
;MVFEDESSNDNSSLPYMHSKTSTDGLNQVPFSLEDPDYKGLELDLIELCEKHGKPSERLVAFEGTMTGRSYVYGNFASHICHTVVLIVGMVNIMEGQNCGFVQWVDEQWPPTMENALLKFWSMVEDSKSARVNDNLQSALTIHHLTEEKKKLDADYDNLVKDVHQLVDFQQDRVVDFSYLQSVVTYQHECRAELAIAIQNLKLKYMKEKELLSEARMNLELKNAEFTKFEEKLTQEKLELKFQVADLLKLKENHNEEKQMQEFKITELMKAERS
;
A
#
# COMPACT_ATOMS: atom_id res chain seq x y z
N MET A 1 -7.02 -9.57 -12.97
CA MET A 1 -8.41 -10.07 -13.02
C MET A 1 -9.23 -8.90 -13.51
N VAL A 2 -9.59 -8.91 -14.79
CA VAL A 2 -10.35 -7.84 -15.43
C VAL A 2 -11.81 -8.10 -15.09
N PHE A 3 -12.45 -7.18 -14.37
CA PHE A 3 -13.90 -7.20 -14.21
C PHE A 3 -14.46 -6.33 -15.31
N GLU A 4 -15.13 -6.99 -16.25
CA GLU A 4 -15.82 -6.36 -17.37
C GLU A 4 -17.02 -5.58 -16.84
N ASP A 5 -17.13 -4.33 -17.27
CA ASP A 5 -18.32 -3.49 -17.10
C ASP A 5 -19.47 -4.10 -17.90
N GLU A 6 -20.46 -4.70 -17.22
CA GLU A 6 -21.73 -5.06 -17.85
C GLU A 6 -22.55 -3.80 -18.11
N SER A 7 -22.45 -3.36 -19.36
CA SER A 7 -23.21 -2.27 -19.95
C SER A 7 -24.72 -2.51 -19.89
N SER A 8 -25.44 -1.45 -19.53
CA SER A 8 -26.77 -1.07 -19.99
C SER A 8 -27.62 -2.14 -20.67
N ASN A 9 -28.72 -2.51 -20.02
CA ASN A 9 -29.90 -2.97 -20.74
C ASN A 9 -31.09 -2.07 -20.37
N ASP A 10 -30.98 -0.80 -20.76
CA ASP A 10 -32.12 0.10 -20.90
C ASP A 10 -32.90 -0.32 -22.15
N ASN A 11 -33.69 -1.39 -22.04
CA ASN A 11 -34.68 -1.71 -23.06
C ASN A 11 -35.94 -2.30 -22.41
N SER A 12 -36.54 -1.48 -21.55
CA SER A 12 -37.93 -1.61 -21.11
C SER A 12 -38.76 -0.54 -21.82
N SER A 13 -38.83 -0.60 -23.15
CA SER A 13 -39.84 0.15 -23.91
C SER A 13 -41.20 -0.53 -23.74
N LEU A 14 -41.81 -0.36 -22.56
CA LEU A 14 -43.27 -0.36 -22.47
C LEU A 14 -43.73 1.06 -22.79
N PRO A 15 -44.74 1.25 -23.65
CA PRO A 15 -45.32 2.58 -23.87
C PRO A 15 -46.03 3.00 -22.58
N TYR A 16 -45.30 3.71 -21.72
CA TYR A 16 -45.83 4.25 -20.48
C TYR A 16 -46.82 5.37 -20.86
N MET A 17 -48.09 5.11 -20.58
CA MET A 17 -49.21 6.01 -20.84
C MET A 17 -49.02 7.32 -20.08
N HIS A 18 -48.51 8.34 -20.78
CA HIS A 18 -48.49 9.71 -20.30
C HIS A 18 -49.87 10.33 -20.48
N SER A 19 -50.75 10.17 -19.49
CA SER A 19 -51.88 11.10 -19.33
C SER A 19 -51.30 12.44 -18.88
N LYS A 20 -51.19 13.40 -19.81
CA LYS A 20 -50.95 14.79 -19.46
C LYS A 20 -52.18 15.26 -18.70
N THR A 21 -52.11 15.34 -17.38
CA THR A 21 -53.11 16.03 -16.57
C THR A 21 -52.98 17.53 -16.84
N SER A 22 -53.53 17.98 -17.97
CA SER A 22 -53.71 19.38 -18.27
C SER A 22 -55.11 19.77 -17.80
N THR A 23 -55.14 20.46 -16.66
CA THR A 23 -56.29 21.17 -16.09
C THR A 23 -56.70 22.36 -16.97
N ASP A 24 -57.02 22.11 -18.23
CA ASP A 24 -57.65 23.08 -19.10
C ASP A 24 -58.91 22.45 -19.71
N GLY A 25 -60.01 22.62 -18.96
CA GLY A 25 -61.32 22.11 -19.32
C GLY A 25 -61.88 22.84 -20.54
N LEU A 26 -62.70 22.11 -21.30
CA LEU A 26 -63.68 22.53 -22.30
C LEU A 26 -63.40 22.26 -23.79
N ASN A 27 -62.26 21.68 -24.21
CA ASN A 27 -62.10 21.23 -25.61
C ASN A 27 -61.15 20.02 -25.80
N GLN A 28 -61.01 19.13 -24.80
CA GLN A 28 -60.16 17.95 -24.94
C GLN A 28 -60.97 16.73 -25.40
N VAL A 29 -60.51 16.11 -26.49
CA VAL A 29 -61.03 14.85 -27.00
C VAL A 29 -60.72 13.76 -25.96
N PRO A 30 -61.72 12.99 -25.49
CA PRO A 30 -61.49 11.94 -24.51
C PRO A 30 -60.46 10.94 -25.02
N PHE A 31 -59.62 10.39 -24.13
CA PHE A 31 -58.76 9.27 -24.50
C PHE A 31 -59.61 8.11 -25.03
N SER A 32 -59.29 7.60 -26.22
CA SER A 32 -60.08 6.59 -26.91
C SER A 32 -59.36 5.25 -27.08
N LEU A 33 -60.18 4.20 -27.14
CA LEU A 33 -59.76 2.87 -27.55
C LEU A 33 -60.41 2.57 -28.91
N GLU A 34 -59.64 1.97 -29.82
CA GLU A 34 -60.19 1.39 -31.04
C GLU A 34 -60.96 0.11 -30.69
N ASP A 35 -62.25 0.09 -30.98
CA ASP A 35 -63.08 -1.11 -30.84
C ASP A 35 -63.20 -1.81 -32.20
N PRO A 36 -62.73 -3.07 -32.35
CA PRO A 36 -62.86 -3.82 -33.60
C PRO A 36 -64.29 -3.94 -34.13
N ASP A 37 -65.28 -3.98 -33.23
CA ASP A 37 -66.70 -4.12 -33.53
C ASP A 37 -67.40 -2.77 -33.73
N TYR A 38 -66.76 -1.68 -33.30
CA TYR A 38 -67.23 -0.31 -33.45
C TYR A 38 -66.11 0.61 -33.98
N LYS A 39 -65.71 0.38 -35.23
CA LYS A 39 -64.70 1.16 -35.97
C LYS A 39 -65.14 1.51 -37.38
N GLY A 40 -64.56 2.58 -37.93
CA GLY A 40 -64.76 3.01 -39.31
C GLY A 40 -65.31 4.44 -39.41
N LEU A 41 -65.48 4.90 -40.66
CA LEU A 41 -66.11 6.19 -40.95
C LEU A 41 -67.64 6.05 -40.86
N GLU A 42 -68.29 7.02 -40.24
CA GLU A 42 -69.74 7.17 -40.31
C GLU A 42 -70.12 7.59 -41.73
N LEU A 43 -70.63 6.64 -42.52
CA LEU A 43 -71.02 6.86 -43.92
C LEU A 43 -72.54 6.87 -44.13
N ASP A 44 -73.31 6.28 -43.19
CA ASP A 44 -74.76 6.08 -43.33
C ASP A 44 -75.59 7.23 -42.73
N LEU A 45 -75.02 8.01 -41.79
CA LEU A 45 -75.50 9.33 -41.40
C LEU A 45 -74.49 10.38 -41.86
N ILE A 46 -74.93 11.34 -42.67
CA ILE A 46 -74.13 12.48 -43.13
C ILE A 46 -73.96 13.46 -41.94
N GLU A 47 -73.35 13.02 -40.84
CA GLU A 47 -72.86 13.88 -39.75
C GLU A 47 -71.45 14.31 -40.11
N LEU A 48 -71.39 15.21 -41.10
CA LEU A 48 -70.15 15.83 -41.52
C LEU A 48 -69.68 16.78 -40.41
N CYS A 49 -68.38 16.82 -40.11
CA CYS A 49 -67.85 17.89 -39.25
C CYS A 49 -68.28 19.23 -39.86
N GLU A 50 -69.08 20.03 -39.12
CA GLU A 50 -69.74 21.25 -39.64
C GLU A 50 -68.75 22.24 -40.26
N LYS A 51 -67.51 22.24 -39.75
CA LYS A 51 -66.42 23.11 -40.25
C LYS A 51 -65.80 22.62 -41.57
N HIS A 52 -65.91 21.33 -41.89
CA HIS A 52 -65.08 20.70 -42.91
C HIS A 52 -65.81 19.81 -43.91
N GLY A 53 -67.08 19.45 -43.67
CA GLY A 53 -67.86 18.67 -44.63
C GLY A 53 -67.35 17.24 -44.83
N LYS A 54 -66.69 16.63 -43.83
CA LYS A 54 -66.05 15.29 -43.92
C LYS A 54 -66.68 14.29 -42.96
N PRO A 55 -66.69 12.98 -43.31
CA PRO A 55 -67.25 11.93 -42.45
C PRO A 55 -66.46 11.81 -41.14
N SER A 56 -67.19 11.61 -40.05
CA SER A 56 -66.64 11.45 -38.71
C SER A 56 -66.20 10.00 -38.46
N GLU A 57 -65.21 9.80 -37.59
CA GLU A 57 -64.67 8.48 -37.21
C GLU A 57 -65.33 7.97 -35.94
N ARG A 58 -65.72 6.69 -35.90
CA ARG A 58 -66.26 6.03 -34.72
C ARG A 58 -65.15 5.66 -33.73
N LEU A 59 -65.29 6.11 -32.49
CA LEU A 59 -64.37 5.85 -31.39
C LEU A 59 -65.14 5.49 -30.12
N VAL A 60 -64.47 4.80 -29.19
CA VAL A 60 -64.99 4.51 -27.86
C VAL A 60 -64.13 5.22 -26.82
N ALA A 61 -64.75 5.94 -25.89
CA ALA A 61 -64.02 6.63 -24.83
C ALA A 61 -63.51 5.66 -23.77
N PHE A 62 -62.32 5.91 -23.26
CA PHE A 62 -61.67 5.16 -22.19
C PHE A 62 -61.12 6.13 -21.13
N GLU A 63 -62.01 6.95 -20.59
CA GLU A 63 -61.65 7.97 -19.61
C GLU A 63 -62.83 8.28 -18.67
N GLY A 64 -62.56 8.25 -17.37
CA GLY A 64 -63.52 8.62 -16.32
C GLY A 64 -64.88 7.93 -16.42
N THR A 65 -65.95 8.67 -16.15
CA THR A 65 -67.33 8.15 -16.24
C THR A 65 -67.80 7.91 -17.66
N MET A 66 -67.01 8.26 -18.68
CA MET A 66 -67.35 8.10 -20.09
C MET A 66 -66.78 6.81 -20.69
N THR A 67 -66.03 6.03 -19.90
CA THR A 67 -65.48 4.74 -20.34
C THR A 67 -66.55 3.84 -20.95
N GLY A 68 -66.26 3.32 -22.14
CA GLY A 68 -67.12 2.43 -22.90
C GLY A 68 -68.20 3.12 -23.74
N ARG A 69 -68.30 4.46 -23.71
CA ARG A 69 -69.27 5.19 -24.54
C ARG A 69 -68.73 5.46 -25.93
N SER A 70 -69.60 5.27 -26.91
CA SER A 70 -69.33 5.51 -28.32
C SER A 70 -69.50 6.98 -28.68
N TYR A 71 -68.54 7.53 -29.40
CA TYR A 71 -68.61 8.88 -29.95
C TYR A 71 -68.06 8.91 -31.37
N VAL A 72 -68.58 9.83 -32.17
CA VAL A 72 -68.01 10.17 -33.45
C VAL A 72 -67.10 11.39 -33.29
N TYR A 73 -65.94 11.31 -33.92
CA TYR A 73 -64.90 12.33 -33.85
C TYR A 73 -64.48 12.78 -35.24
N GLY A 74 -64.41 14.10 -35.44
CA GLY A 74 -63.94 14.69 -36.69
C GLY A 74 -62.42 14.58 -36.83
N ASN A 75 -61.92 13.42 -37.27
CA ASN A 75 -60.49 13.22 -37.51
C ASN A 75 -60.08 13.73 -38.90
N PHE A 76 -58.99 14.51 -38.99
CA PHE A 76 -58.45 15.01 -40.26
C PHE A 76 -57.46 14.02 -40.91
N ALA A 77 -57.36 12.78 -40.41
CA ALA A 77 -56.31 11.83 -40.77
C ALA A 77 -56.56 11.00 -42.03
N SER A 78 -57.62 11.25 -42.80
CA SER A 78 -57.80 10.59 -44.09
C SER A 78 -57.19 11.40 -45.22
N HIS A 79 -56.22 10.78 -45.89
CA HIS A 79 -55.47 11.17 -47.10
C HIS A 79 -56.31 11.61 -48.33
N ILE A 80 -57.58 11.97 -48.15
CA ILE A 80 -58.55 12.29 -49.21
C ILE A 80 -58.85 13.80 -49.25
N CYS A 81 -58.04 14.64 -48.61
CA CYS A 81 -58.10 16.10 -48.79
C CYS A 81 -57.16 16.63 -49.87
N HIS A 82 -56.65 15.77 -50.76
CA HIS A 82 -55.78 16.19 -51.86
C HIS A 82 -56.49 16.30 -53.22
N THR A 83 -57.70 15.76 -53.36
CA THR A 83 -58.25 15.52 -54.71
C THR A 83 -59.28 16.54 -55.20
N VAL A 84 -59.61 17.59 -54.42
CA VAL A 84 -60.60 18.60 -54.84
C VAL A 84 -60.04 20.03 -54.90
N VAL A 85 -58.72 20.23 -54.77
CA VAL A 85 -58.10 21.56 -54.89
C VAL A 85 -56.91 21.55 -55.85
N LEU A 86 -57.11 21.01 -57.05
CA LEU A 86 -56.23 21.29 -58.20
C LEU A 86 -56.90 22.16 -59.27
N ILE A 87 -58.12 22.64 -59.02
CA ILE A 87 -58.78 23.60 -59.88
C ILE A 87 -59.18 24.77 -58.98
N VAL A 88 -58.62 25.93 -59.28
CA VAL A 88 -58.79 27.23 -58.61
C VAL A 88 -57.82 27.45 -57.43
N GLY A 89 -56.73 28.16 -57.75
CA GLY A 89 -55.67 28.53 -56.83
C GLY A 89 -56.10 29.44 -55.69
N MET A 90 -55.21 29.47 -54.69
CA MET A 90 -55.24 30.21 -53.43
C MET A 90 -56.14 29.65 -52.32
N VAL A 91 -55.61 28.68 -51.56
CA VAL A 91 -56.00 28.49 -50.15
C VAL A 91 -54.75 28.13 -49.33
N ASN A 92 -54.46 28.96 -48.33
CA ASN A 92 -53.48 28.67 -47.27
C ASN A 92 -53.81 27.31 -46.64
N ILE A 93 -52.89 26.35 -46.76
CA ILE A 93 -52.95 25.08 -46.03
C ILE A 93 -52.57 25.40 -44.59
N MET A 94 -53.56 25.67 -43.74
CA MET A 94 -53.33 25.63 -42.30
C MET A 94 -53.10 24.18 -41.91
N GLU A 95 -51.87 23.87 -41.51
CA GLU A 95 -51.48 22.59 -40.98
C GLU A 95 -52.41 22.16 -39.82
N GLY A 96 -53.11 21.05 -40.03
CA GLY A 96 -53.26 20.02 -38.99
C GLY A 96 -53.97 20.38 -37.68
N GLN A 97 -54.92 21.31 -37.65
CA GLN A 97 -55.77 21.49 -36.47
C GLN A 97 -57.05 20.64 -36.58
N ASN A 98 -57.22 19.69 -35.66
CA ASN A 98 -58.46 18.95 -35.47
C ASN A 98 -59.65 19.92 -35.25
N CYS A 99 -60.82 19.68 -35.86
CA CYS A 99 -61.97 20.59 -35.64
C CYS A 99 -62.47 20.59 -34.19
N GLY A 100 -62.01 19.65 -33.35
CA GLY A 100 -62.50 19.42 -31.99
C GLY A 100 -63.92 18.84 -31.96
N PHE A 101 -64.44 18.39 -33.11
CA PHE A 101 -65.80 17.88 -33.23
C PHE A 101 -65.91 16.53 -32.53
N VAL A 102 -66.73 16.46 -31.47
CA VAL A 102 -67.07 15.26 -30.71
C VAL A 102 -68.59 15.22 -30.56
N GLN A 103 -69.23 14.15 -31.01
CA GLN A 103 -70.65 13.90 -30.79
C GLN A 103 -70.85 12.49 -30.23
N TRP A 104 -71.57 12.39 -29.12
CA TRP A 104 -71.86 11.10 -28.48
C TRP A 104 -72.99 10.39 -29.21
N VAL A 105 -72.79 9.11 -29.49
CA VAL A 105 -73.77 8.26 -30.16
C VAL A 105 -74.69 7.60 -29.14
N ASP A 106 -74.15 7.20 -27.99
CA ASP A 106 -74.89 6.53 -26.93
C ASP A 106 -75.54 7.51 -25.96
N GLU A 107 -76.65 7.09 -25.34
CA GLU A 107 -77.23 7.77 -24.18
C GLU A 107 -76.24 7.86 -23.01
N GLN A 108 -76.51 8.76 -22.07
CA GLN A 108 -75.73 8.81 -20.83
C GLN A 108 -75.90 7.51 -20.06
N TRP A 109 -74.83 7.07 -19.41
CA TRP A 109 -74.90 5.88 -18.58
C TRP A 109 -75.94 6.08 -17.47
N PRO A 110 -76.72 5.04 -17.12
CA PRO A 110 -77.61 5.15 -15.97
C PRO A 110 -76.77 5.42 -14.72
N PRO A 111 -77.33 6.08 -13.69
CA PRO A 111 -76.58 6.49 -12.50
C PRO A 111 -75.81 5.35 -11.81
N THR A 112 -76.32 4.12 -11.89
CA THR A 112 -75.64 2.93 -11.35
C THR A 112 -74.29 2.68 -12.03
N MET A 113 -74.23 2.82 -13.36
CA MET A 113 -73.02 2.59 -14.14
C MET A 113 -72.02 3.74 -13.99
N GLU A 114 -72.49 4.99 -13.98
CA GLU A 114 -71.63 6.17 -13.73
C GLU A 114 -70.93 6.06 -12.38
N ASN A 115 -71.66 5.68 -11.32
CA ASN A 115 -71.08 5.49 -9.99
C ASN A 115 -70.06 4.34 -9.95
N ALA A 116 -70.30 3.25 -10.69
CA ALA A 116 -69.35 2.15 -10.79
C ALA A 116 -68.05 2.57 -11.49
N LEU A 117 -68.17 3.27 -12.62
CA LEU A 117 -67.02 3.81 -13.36
C LEU A 117 -66.23 4.81 -12.52
N LEU A 118 -66.92 5.73 -11.84
CA LEU A 118 -66.28 6.70 -10.94
C LEU A 118 -65.44 6.01 -9.86
N LYS A 119 -65.99 4.95 -9.24
CA LYS A 119 -65.28 4.14 -8.23
C LYS A 119 -64.10 3.38 -8.82
N PHE A 120 -64.22 2.82 -10.02
CA PHE A 120 -63.10 2.13 -10.67
C PHE A 120 -61.96 3.09 -11.01
N TRP A 121 -62.27 4.26 -11.55
CA TRP A 121 -61.25 5.26 -11.86
C TRP A 121 -60.59 5.83 -10.62
N SER A 122 -61.32 6.06 -9.52
CA SER A 122 -60.71 6.47 -8.26
C SER A 122 -59.72 5.41 -7.75
N MET A 123 -60.07 4.12 -7.83
CA MET A 123 -59.14 3.04 -7.46
C MET A 123 -57.90 2.99 -8.36
N VAL A 124 -58.06 3.25 -9.66
CA VAL A 124 -56.93 3.29 -10.61
C VAL A 124 -56.01 4.48 -10.29
N GLU A 125 -56.57 5.64 -9.99
CA GLU A 125 -55.81 6.83 -9.58
C GLU A 125 -55.06 6.61 -8.26
N ASP A 126 -55.75 6.05 -7.25
CA ASP A 126 -55.15 5.69 -5.98
C ASP A 126 -53.99 4.69 -6.17
N SER A 127 -54.19 3.66 -6.99
CA SER A 127 -53.17 2.66 -7.30
C SER A 127 -51.97 3.27 -8.03
N LYS A 128 -52.20 4.16 -9.02
CA LYS A 128 -51.14 4.90 -9.70
C LYS A 128 -50.35 5.77 -8.72
N SER A 129 -51.05 6.51 -7.86
CA SER A 129 -50.44 7.38 -6.84
C SER A 129 -49.58 6.57 -5.86
N ALA A 130 -50.10 5.47 -5.33
CA ALA A 130 -49.37 4.57 -4.44
C ALA A 130 -48.08 4.03 -5.09
N ARG A 131 -48.16 3.57 -6.35
CA ARG A 131 -46.99 3.10 -7.10
C ARG A 131 -45.95 4.19 -7.34
N VAL A 132 -46.38 5.40 -7.67
CA VAL A 132 -45.47 6.55 -7.85
C VAL A 132 -44.77 6.88 -6.53
N ASN A 133 -45.51 6.87 -5.42
CA ASN A 133 -44.93 7.08 -4.10
C ASN A 133 -43.92 5.98 -3.73
N ASP A 134 -44.25 4.71 -3.94
CA ASP A 134 -43.33 3.58 -3.64
C ASP A 134 -42.06 3.64 -4.51
N ASN A 135 -42.21 4.00 -5.79
CA ASN A 135 -41.08 4.21 -6.69
C ASN A 135 -40.20 5.38 -6.22
N LEU A 136 -40.81 6.47 -5.78
CA LEU A 136 -40.08 7.62 -5.24
C LEU A 136 -39.31 7.24 -3.97
N GLN A 137 -39.94 6.53 -3.03
CA GLN A 137 -39.28 6.04 -1.81
C GLN A 137 -38.15 5.06 -2.12
N SER A 138 -38.35 4.18 -3.10
CA SER A 138 -37.31 3.28 -3.58
C SER A 138 -36.14 4.04 -4.19
N ALA A 139 -36.39 5.05 -5.02
CA ALA A 139 -35.36 5.89 -5.63
C ALA A 139 -34.56 6.68 -4.59
N LEU A 140 -35.22 7.24 -3.58
CA LEU A 140 -34.56 7.94 -2.46
C LEU A 140 -33.66 7.00 -1.66
N THR A 141 -34.13 5.77 -1.41
CA THR A 141 -33.37 4.74 -0.70
C THR A 141 -32.14 4.30 -1.50
N ILE A 142 -32.30 4.05 -2.81
CA ILE A 142 -31.19 3.70 -3.70
C ILE A 142 -30.14 4.82 -3.73
N HIS A 143 -30.57 6.08 -3.84
CA HIS A 143 -29.65 7.21 -3.81
C HIS A 143 -28.87 7.28 -2.49
N HIS A 144 -29.56 7.13 -1.35
CA HIS A 144 -28.91 7.13 -0.04
C HIS A 144 -27.87 6.01 0.10
N LEU A 145 -28.24 4.77 -0.23
CA LEU A 145 -27.33 3.62 -0.19
C LEU A 145 -26.15 3.78 -1.16
N THR A 146 -26.37 4.42 -2.32
CA THR A 146 -25.31 4.71 -3.29
C THR A 146 -24.29 5.69 -2.72
N GLU A 147 -24.73 6.72 -2.01
CA GLU A 147 -23.83 7.68 -1.35
C GLU A 147 -23.08 7.05 -0.17
N GLU A 148 -23.73 6.20 0.63
CA GLU A 148 -23.05 5.44 1.70
C GLU A 148 -21.99 4.50 1.13
N LYS A 149 -22.30 3.81 0.02
CA LYS A 149 -21.33 2.95 -0.68
C LYS A 149 -20.10 3.75 -1.14
N LYS A 150 -20.30 4.91 -1.78
CA LYS A 150 -19.18 5.77 -2.22
C LYS A 150 -18.30 6.20 -1.05
N LYS A 151 -18.91 6.54 0.10
CA LYS A 151 -18.15 6.89 1.31
C LYS A 151 -17.33 5.70 1.81
N LEU A 152 -17.94 4.52 1.87
CA LEU A 152 -17.26 3.31 2.31
C LEU A 152 -16.11 2.92 1.37
N ASP A 153 -16.30 3.06 0.06
CA ASP A 153 -15.26 2.82 -0.95
C ASP A 153 -14.06 3.77 -0.72
N ALA A 154 -14.31 5.06 -0.44
CA ALA A 154 -13.26 6.02 -0.12
C ALA A 154 -12.54 5.71 1.21
N ASP A 155 -13.29 5.31 2.24
CA ASP A 155 -12.73 4.90 3.52
C ASP A 155 -11.86 3.63 3.38
N TYR A 156 -12.30 2.68 2.55
CA TYR A 156 -11.53 1.48 2.22
C TYR A 156 -10.23 1.82 1.48
N ASP A 157 -10.28 2.68 0.46
CA ASP A 157 -9.09 3.13 -0.27
C ASP A 157 -8.07 3.83 0.65
N ASN A 158 -8.56 4.62 1.63
CA ASN A 158 -7.69 5.23 2.63
C ASN A 158 -7.07 4.19 3.56
N LEU A 159 -7.85 3.22 4.05
CA LEU A 159 -7.34 2.13 4.89
C LEU A 159 -6.26 1.32 4.15
N VAL A 160 -6.48 1.02 2.87
CA VAL A 160 -5.48 0.32 2.04
C VAL A 160 -4.18 1.13 1.97
N LYS A 161 -4.25 2.45 1.80
CA LYS A 161 -3.04 3.32 1.81
C LYS A 161 -2.33 3.30 3.15
N ASP A 162 -3.06 3.39 4.26
CA ASP A 162 -2.48 3.38 5.61
C ASP A 162 -1.78 2.05 5.91
N VAL A 163 -2.38 0.92 5.48
CA VAL A 163 -1.77 -0.40 5.60
C VAL A 163 -0.48 -0.50 4.77
N HIS A 164 -0.47 -0.01 3.52
CA HIS A 164 0.76 0.02 2.72
C HIS A 164 1.86 0.84 3.39
N GLN A 165 1.55 2.04 3.89
CA GLN A 165 2.53 2.87 4.61
C GLN A 165 3.09 2.14 5.84
N LEU A 166 2.23 1.47 6.62
CA LEU A 166 2.67 0.71 7.79
C LEU A 166 3.61 -0.44 7.41
N VAL A 167 3.32 -1.15 6.31
CA VAL A 167 4.17 -2.22 5.79
C VAL A 167 5.53 -1.68 5.37
N ASP A 168 5.57 -0.55 4.66
CA ASP A 168 6.82 0.09 4.25
C ASP A 168 7.67 0.50 5.46
N PHE A 169 7.06 1.13 6.48
CA PHE A 169 7.75 1.48 7.72
C PHE A 169 8.30 0.25 8.46
N GLN A 170 7.59 -0.88 8.43
CA GLN A 170 8.07 -2.12 9.04
C GLN A 170 9.24 -2.71 8.25
N GLN A 171 9.16 -2.68 6.92
CA GLN A 171 10.22 -3.19 6.05
C GLN A 171 11.53 -2.43 6.25
N ASP A 172 11.48 -1.10 6.35
CA ASP A 172 12.66 -0.27 6.64
C ASP A 172 13.30 -0.63 7.99
N ARG A 173 12.48 -0.83 9.03
CA ARG A 173 12.97 -1.22 10.36
C ARG A 173 13.60 -2.62 10.39
N VAL A 174 13.10 -3.55 9.59
CA VAL A 174 13.68 -4.90 9.45
C VAL A 174 15.07 -4.82 8.81
N VAL A 175 15.24 -3.98 7.78
CA VAL A 175 16.53 -3.75 7.13
C VAL A 175 17.54 -3.14 8.12
N ASP A 176 17.13 -2.12 8.89
CA ASP A 176 17.98 -1.52 9.93
C ASP A 176 18.42 -2.51 11.01
N PHE A 177 17.51 -3.37 11.48
CA PHE A 177 17.85 -4.40 12.45
C PHE A 177 18.86 -5.41 11.90
N SER A 178 18.69 -5.84 10.65
CA SER A 178 19.64 -6.75 9.99
C SER A 178 21.04 -6.11 9.87
N TYR A 179 21.10 -4.83 9.52
CA TYR A 179 22.37 -4.10 9.46
C TYR A 179 23.03 -4.01 10.85
N LEU A 180 22.28 -3.59 11.87
CA LEU A 180 22.80 -3.52 13.25
C LEU A 180 23.28 -4.88 13.75
N GLN A 181 22.53 -5.95 13.47
CA GLN A 181 22.91 -7.32 13.81
C GLN A 181 24.25 -7.70 13.16
N SER A 182 24.46 -7.36 11.88
CA SER A 182 25.73 -7.61 11.19
C SER A 182 26.90 -6.85 11.81
N VAL A 183 26.69 -5.58 12.19
CA VAL A 183 27.71 -4.74 12.85
C VAL A 183 28.09 -5.31 14.21
N VAL A 184 27.11 -5.75 15.01
CA VAL A 184 27.36 -6.36 16.32
C VAL A 184 28.12 -7.68 16.19
N THR A 185 27.73 -8.52 15.23
CA THR A 185 28.42 -9.80 14.97
C THR A 185 29.88 -9.56 14.58
N TYR A 186 30.14 -8.65 13.62
CA TYR A 186 31.49 -8.30 13.21
C TYR A 186 32.33 -7.74 14.37
N GLN A 187 31.75 -6.87 15.19
CA GLN A 187 32.44 -6.33 16.37
C GLN A 187 32.74 -7.41 17.42
N HIS A 188 31.90 -8.44 17.54
CA HIS A 188 32.15 -9.57 18.42
C HIS A 188 33.31 -10.44 17.90
N GLU A 189 33.37 -10.68 16.59
CA GLU A 189 34.47 -11.40 15.93
C GLU A 189 35.81 -10.68 16.13
N CYS A 190 35.88 -9.37 15.85
CA CYS A 190 37.10 -8.58 16.10
C CYS A 190 37.52 -8.61 17.58
N ARG A 191 36.57 -8.59 18.52
CA ARG A 191 36.87 -8.71 19.95
C ARG A 191 37.44 -10.07 20.32
N ALA A 192 36.92 -11.16 19.72
CA ALA A 192 37.45 -12.50 19.93
C ALA A 192 38.88 -12.64 19.38
N GLU A 193 39.14 -12.13 18.18
CA GLU A 193 40.48 -12.11 17.57
C GLU A 193 41.47 -11.31 18.42
N LEU A 194 41.07 -10.13 18.90
CA LEU A 194 41.89 -9.30 19.76
C LEU A 194 42.21 -10.00 21.09
N ALA A 195 41.22 -10.69 21.69
CA ALA A 195 41.42 -11.45 22.92
C ALA A 195 42.45 -12.57 22.73
N ILE A 196 42.38 -13.29 21.61
CA ILE A 196 43.37 -14.33 21.23
C ILE A 196 44.75 -13.71 21.06
N ALA A 197 44.86 -12.58 20.35
CA ALA A 197 46.13 -11.90 20.13
C ALA A 197 46.79 -11.44 21.45
N ILE A 198 46.00 -10.87 22.37
CA ILE A 198 46.47 -10.47 23.70
C ILE A 198 46.97 -11.68 24.49
N GLN A 199 46.24 -12.79 24.47
CA GLN A 199 46.62 -14.01 25.18
C GLN A 199 47.93 -14.60 24.64
N ASN A 200 48.10 -14.60 23.31
CA ASN A 200 49.33 -15.05 22.65
C ASN A 200 50.53 -14.16 23.01
N LEU A 201 50.37 -12.84 23.00
CA LEU A 201 51.42 -11.91 23.40
C LEU A 201 51.81 -12.10 24.88
N LYS A 202 50.82 -12.29 25.76
CA LYS A 202 51.07 -12.58 27.18
C LYS A 202 51.86 -13.87 27.35
N LEU A 203 51.52 -14.93 26.63
CA LEU A 203 52.25 -16.19 26.65
C LEU A 203 53.69 -16.02 26.16
N LYS A 204 53.89 -15.28 25.06
CA LYS A 204 55.21 -14.98 24.52
C LYS A 204 56.08 -14.24 25.55
N TYR A 205 55.54 -13.21 26.18
CA TYR A 205 56.24 -12.45 27.23
C TYR A 205 56.63 -13.32 28.43
N MET A 206 55.74 -14.22 28.89
CA MET A 206 56.07 -15.13 29.99
C MET A 206 57.23 -16.07 29.63
N LYS A 207 57.23 -16.63 28.41
CA LYS A 207 58.33 -17.49 27.93
C LYS A 207 59.65 -16.73 27.83
N GLU A 208 59.62 -15.51 27.27
CA GLU A 208 60.82 -14.66 27.18
C GLU A 208 61.36 -14.29 28.57
N LYS A 209 60.48 -14.00 29.54
CA LYS A 209 60.87 -13.72 30.93
C LYS A 209 61.51 -14.93 31.60
N GLU A 210 61.00 -16.14 31.37
CA GLU A 210 61.55 -17.38 31.91
C GLU A 210 62.94 -17.67 31.34
N LEU A 211 63.11 -17.56 30.02
CA LEU A 211 64.41 -17.65 29.35
C LEU A 211 65.42 -16.63 29.89
N LEU A 212 64.98 -15.39 30.12
CA LEU A 212 65.85 -14.35 30.67
C LEU A 212 66.29 -14.67 32.11
N SER A 213 65.39 -15.25 32.92
CA SER A 213 65.69 -15.70 34.28
C SER A 213 66.69 -16.85 34.28
N GLU A 214 66.53 -17.81 33.38
CA GLU A 214 67.46 -18.93 33.21
C GLU A 214 68.84 -18.46 32.76
N ALA A 215 68.90 -17.56 31.77
CA ALA A 215 70.15 -16.94 31.33
C ALA A 215 70.86 -16.19 32.46
N ARG A 216 70.11 -15.48 33.31
CA ARG A 216 70.65 -14.79 34.48
C ARG A 216 71.25 -15.76 35.50
N MET A 217 70.53 -16.83 35.85
CA MET A 217 71.04 -17.84 36.80
C MET A 217 72.32 -18.50 36.28
N ASN A 218 72.37 -18.83 34.99
CA ASN A 218 73.56 -19.38 34.34
C ASN A 218 74.76 -18.42 34.38
N LEU A 219 74.53 -17.12 34.19
CA LEU A 219 75.58 -16.09 34.33
C LEU A 219 76.07 -15.96 35.78
N GLU A 220 75.16 -15.96 36.76
CA GLU A 220 75.53 -15.92 38.18
C GLU A 220 76.37 -17.14 38.58
N LEU A 221 76.02 -18.34 38.10
CA LEU A 221 76.80 -19.56 38.32
C LEU A 221 78.22 -19.45 37.73
N LYS A 222 78.33 -19.04 36.46
CA LYS A 222 79.64 -18.83 35.81
C LYS A 222 80.48 -17.78 36.54
N ASN A 223 79.88 -16.68 36.99
CA ASN A 223 80.60 -15.67 37.75
C ASN A 223 81.12 -16.24 39.08
N ALA A 224 80.34 -17.04 39.80
CA ALA A 224 80.80 -17.71 41.01
C ALA A 224 81.98 -18.67 40.75
N GLU A 225 81.95 -19.40 39.63
CA GLU A 225 83.08 -20.24 39.19
C GLU A 225 84.33 -19.40 38.89
N PHE A 226 84.18 -18.28 38.18
CA PHE A 226 85.29 -17.35 37.91
C PHE A 226 85.89 -16.77 39.19
N THR A 227 85.07 -16.33 40.15
CA THR A 227 85.54 -15.83 41.45
C THR A 227 86.37 -16.88 42.18
N LYS A 228 85.93 -18.15 42.17
CA LYS A 228 86.68 -19.26 42.78
C LYS A 228 88.04 -19.49 42.09
N PHE A 229 88.10 -19.39 40.76
CA PHE A 229 89.36 -19.45 40.03
C PHE A 229 90.28 -18.27 40.36
N GLU A 230 89.73 -17.06 40.49
CA GLU A 230 90.48 -15.86 40.85
C GLU A 230 91.06 -15.95 42.28
N GLU A 231 90.28 -16.40 43.25
CA GLU A 231 90.73 -16.70 44.62
C GLU A 231 91.85 -17.73 44.61
N LYS A 232 91.71 -18.81 43.83
CA LYS A 232 92.77 -19.82 43.71
C LYS A 232 94.05 -19.24 43.11
N LEU A 233 93.95 -18.43 42.06
CA LEU A 233 95.09 -17.77 41.44
C LEU A 233 95.79 -16.78 42.38
N THR A 234 95.02 -16.05 43.19
CA THR A 234 95.57 -15.12 44.19
C THR A 234 96.27 -15.86 45.34
N GLN A 235 95.71 -17.01 45.78
CA GLN A 235 96.35 -17.92 46.73
C GLN A 235 97.69 -18.44 46.20
N GLU A 236 97.71 -19.02 44.99
CA GLU A 236 98.93 -19.52 44.33
C GLU A 236 99.98 -18.41 44.17
N LYS A 237 99.55 -17.19 43.82
CA LYS A 237 100.44 -16.01 43.72
C LYS A 237 101.05 -15.62 45.07
N LEU A 238 100.30 -15.70 46.17
CA LEU A 238 100.82 -15.42 47.52
C LEU A 238 101.85 -16.47 47.93
N GLU A 239 101.58 -17.74 47.67
CA GLU A 239 102.49 -18.84 47.99
C GLU A 239 103.82 -18.72 47.23
N LEU A 240 103.76 -18.40 45.93
CA LEU A 240 104.96 -18.09 45.15
C LEU A 240 105.73 -16.89 45.71
N LYS A 241 105.05 -15.85 46.20
CA LYS A 241 105.73 -14.70 46.85
C LYS A 241 106.48 -15.10 48.12
N PHE A 242 105.90 -15.96 48.96
CA PHE A 242 106.57 -16.48 50.14
C PHE A 242 107.80 -17.32 49.76
N GLN A 243 107.66 -18.23 48.80
CA GLN A 243 108.79 -19.03 48.29
C GLN A 243 109.92 -18.15 47.75
N VAL A 244 109.60 -17.09 47.00
CA VAL A 244 110.60 -16.11 46.51
C VAL A 244 111.27 -15.37 47.68
N ALA A 245 110.52 -14.97 48.70
CA ALA A 245 111.08 -14.29 49.88
C ALA A 245 112.04 -15.20 50.67
N ASP A 246 111.70 -16.48 50.84
CA ASP A 246 112.56 -17.46 51.52
C ASP A 246 113.86 -17.69 50.73
N LEU A 247 113.78 -17.81 49.39
CA LEU A 247 114.95 -17.90 48.52
C LEU A 247 115.85 -16.66 48.63
N LEU A 248 115.27 -15.46 48.73
CA LEU A 248 116.03 -14.22 48.92
C LEU A 248 116.78 -14.21 50.26
N LYS A 249 116.15 -14.61 51.37
CA LYS A 249 116.82 -14.74 52.68
C LYS A 249 117.95 -15.76 52.65
N LEU A 250 117.72 -16.93 52.05
CA LEU A 250 118.73 -17.98 51.98
C LEU A 250 119.94 -17.54 51.14
N LYS A 251 119.69 -16.77 50.06
CA LYS A 251 120.73 -16.10 49.28
C LYS A 251 121.51 -15.07 50.10
N GLU A 252 120.83 -14.30 50.95
CA GLU A 252 121.45 -13.27 51.81
C GLU A 252 122.35 -13.92 52.87
N ASN A 253 121.86 -14.96 53.57
CA ASN A 253 122.67 -15.77 54.49
C ASN A 253 123.88 -16.40 53.81
N HIS A 254 123.71 -17.00 52.63
CA HIS A 254 124.83 -17.56 51.86
C HIS A 254 125.85 -16.48 51.47
N ASN A 255 125.40 -15.26 51.18
CA ASN A 255 126.27 -14.14 50.89
C ASN A 255 127.04 -13.66 52.15
N GLU A 256 126.40 -13.63 53.32
CA GLU A 256 127.05 -13.35 54.61
C GLU A 256 128.09 -14.43 54.98
N GLU A 257 127.76 -15.71 54.81
CA GLU A 257 128.69 -16.83 55.01
C GLU A 257 129.89 -16.73 54.05
N LYS A 258 129.63 -16.41 52.78
CA LYS A 258 130.69 -16.18 51.79
C LYS A 258 131.61 -15.03 52.23
N GLN A 259 131.06 -13.90 52.68
CA GLN A 259 131.85 -12.78 53.21
C GLN A 259 132.66 -13.18 54.45
N MET A 260 132.09 -13.98 55.36
CA MET A 260 132.82 -14.50 56.53
C MET A 260 133.98 -15.41 56.12
N GLN A 261 133.77 -16.30 55.14
CA GLN A 261 134.83 -17.15 54.60
C GLN A 261 135.93 -16.32 53.93
N GLU A 262 135.57 -15.31 53.12
CA GLU A 262 136.52 -14.36 52.53
C GLU A 262 137.34 -13.63 53.61
N PHE A 263 136.70 -13.20 54.72
CA PHE A 263 137.39 -12.59 55.86
C PHE A 263 138.36 -13.57 56.55
N LYS A 264 137.94 -14.82 56.79
CA LYS A 264 138.79 -15.88 57.38
C LYS A 264 139.99 -16.20 56.51
N ILE A 265 139.80 -16.31 55.19
CA ILE A 265 140.90 -16.51 54.24
C ILE A 265 141.88 -15.33 54.31
N THR A 266 141.37 -14.10 54.42
CA THR A 266 142.18 -12.89 54.55
C THR A 266 143.00 -12.86 55.85
N GLU A 267 142.44 -13.31 56.98
CA GLU A 267 143.16 -13.44 58.26
C GLU A 267 144.22 -14.57 58.25
N LEU A 268 143.90 -15.75 57.69
CA LEU A 268 144.88 -16.84 57.53
C LEU A 268 146.08 -16.40 56.68
N MET A 269 145.84 -15.64 55.61
CA MET A 269 146.90 -15.07 54.77
C MET A 269 147.80 -14.06 55.51
N LYS A 270 147.34 -13.46 56.62
CA LYS A 270 148.18 -12.63 57.50
C LYS A 270 148.97 -13.48 58.50
N ALA A 271 148.39 -14.57 59.01
CA ALA A 271 149.06 -15.48 59.96
C ALA A 271 150.20 -16.29 59.32
N GLU A 272 150.12 -16.65 58.04
CA GLU A 272 151.21 -17.32 57.30
C GLU A 272 152.39 -16.40 56.93
N ARG A 273 152.31 -15.09 57.21
CA ARG A 273 153.36 -14.11 56.94
C ARG A 273 154.10 -13.61 58.19
N SER A 274 153.91 -14.28 59.34
CA SER A 274 154.55 -13.98 60.63
C SER A 274 155.33 -15.19 61.12
#